data_AF-A0A2M7PFG9-F1
#
_entry.id   AF-A0A2M7PFG9-F1
#
_cell.length_a   1.000
_cell.length_b   1.000
_cell.length_c   1.000
_cell.angle_alpha   90.00
_cell.angle_beta   90.00
_cell.angle_gamma   90.00
#
_symmetry.space_group_name_H-M   'P 1'
#
loop_
_entity.id
_entity.type
_entity.pdbx_description
1 polymer ?
#
loop_
_entity_poly.entity_id
_entity_poly.type
_entity_poly.pdbx_seq_one_letter_code
_entity_poly.pdbx_strand_id
1 'polypeptide(L)'
;MTPLDQKINTHFPGLVVRKDLVRTVKGNAIVPSYVLEYLLGQYCATSDEATIQTGIETVKEILRKHYVHRNEAGLVRSNIKEKGRYKVIDKISVALNEKADVYEAEFSNLGIKRVLVDSGTVKTH
;
A
#
# COMPACT_ATOMS: atom_id res chain seq x y z
N MET A 1 -26.54 5.94 -3.83
CA MET A 1 -26.15 4.53 -4.08
C MET A 1 -27.35 3.78 -4.63
N THR A 2 -27.12 2.86 -5.55
CA THR A 2 -28.12 1.91 -6.05
C THR A 2 -28.31 0.75 -5.07
N PRO A 3 -29.42 -0.01 -5.14
CA PRO A 3 -29.60 -1.24 -4.35
C PRO A 3 -28.51 -2.29 -4.60
N LEU A 4 -27.94 -2.30 -5.82
CA LEU A 4 -26.81 -3.17 -6.16
C LEU A 4 -25.56 -2.78 -5.37
N ASP A 5 -25.25 -1.49 -5.27
CA ASP A 5 -24.06 -1.01 -4.55
C ASP A 5 -24.14 -1.38 -3.06
N GLN A 6 -25.34 -1.28 -2.46
CA GLN A 6 -25.56 -1.70 -1.07
C GLN A 6 -25.31 -3.20 -0.91
N LYS A 7 -25.90 -4.03 -1.76
CA LYS A 7 -25.73 -5.49 -1.72
C LYS A 7 -24.26 -5.90 -1.89
N ILE A 8 -23.57 -5.24 -2.81
CA ILE A 8 -22.15 -5.49 -3.07
C ILE A 8 -21.29 -5.11 -1.85
N ASN A 9 -21.51 -3.94 -1.24
CA ASN A 9 -20.80 -3.54 -0.02
C ASN A 9 -21.06 -4.49 1.15
N THR A 10 -22.28 -5.03 1.29
CA THR A 10 -22.62 -5.99 2.34
C THR A 10 -21.91 -7.33 2.17
N HIS A 11 -21.85 -7.87 0.95
CA HIS A 11 -21.30 -9.20 0.71
C HIS A 11 -19.81 -9.23 0.39
N PHE A 12 -19.24 -8.10 -0.05
CA PHE A 12 -17.84 -8.00 -0.47
C PHE A 12 -17.10 -6.81 0.20
N PRO A 13 -17.18 -6.64 1.53
CA PRO A 13 -16.48 -5.56 2.21
C PRO A 13 -14.97 -5.68 1.98
N GLY A 14 -14.29 -4.56 1.73
CA GLY A 14 -12.85 -4.57 1.47
C GLY A 14 -12.44 -4.95 0.04
N LEU A 15 -13.36 -5.53 -0.75
CA LEU A 15 -13.10 -5.96 -2.14
C LEU A 15 -13.75 -5.04 -3.18
N VAL A 16 -14.48 -4.02 -2.70
CA VAL A 16 -15.24 -3.09 -3.52
C VAL A 16 -14.69 -1.70 -3.28
N VAL A 17 -14.46 -0.97 -4.36
CA VAL A 17 -13.91 0.38 -4.29
C VAL A 17 -14.73 1.36 -5.11
N ARG A 18 -15.05 2.49 -4.48
CA ARG A 18 -15.65 3.65 -5.14
C ARG A 18 -14.61 4.37 -5.99
N LYS A 19 -14.69 4.23 -7.32
CA LYS A 19 -13.72 4.79 -8.27
C LYS A 19 -13.68 6.32 -8.29
N ASP A 20 -14.77 6.98 -7.92
CA ASP A 20 -14.84 8.42 -7.72
C ASP A 20 -13.90 8.89 -6.59
N LEU A 21 -13.85 8.15 -5.47
CA LEU A 21 -12.97 8.48 -4.35
C LEU A 21 -11.48 8.37 -4.72
N VAL A 22 -11.13 7.43 -5.59
CA VAL A 22 -9.75 7.26 -6.09
C VAL A 22 -9.26 8.56 -6.75
N ARG A 23 -10.13 9.23 -7.52
CA ARG A 23 -9.79 10.50 -8.18
C ARG A 23 -9.59 11.62 -7.15
N THR A 24 -10.47 11.68 -6.15
CA THR A 24 -10.40 12.67 -5.06
C THR A 24 -9.12 12.55 -4.24
N VAL A 25 -8.65 11.32 -3.96
CA VAL A 25 -7.44 11.10 -3.16
C VAL A 25 -6.17 11.24 -3.97
N LYS A 26 -6.18 10.85 -5.25
CA LYS A 26 -4.98 10.86 -6.10
C LYS A 26 -4.36 12.26 -6.21
N GLY A 27 -5.17 13.30 -6.44
CA GLY A 27 -4.67 14.67 -6.63
C GLY A 27 -3.47 14.71 -7.58
N ASN A 28 -2.36 15.31 -7.12
CA ASN A 28 -1.06 15.33 -7.82
C ASN A 28 -0.07 14.25 -7.34
N ALA A 29 -0.51 13.32 -6.49
CA ALA A 29 0.37 12.31 -5.92
C ALA A 29 0.79 11.27 -6.97
N ILE A 30 2.09 10.98 -7.02
CA ILE A 30 2.67 9.96 -7.93
C ILE A 30 2.54 8.58 -7.26
N VAL A 31 1.31 8.18 -6.96
CA VAL A 31 0.97 6.88 -6.37
C VAL A 31 0.20 6.05 -7.40
N PRO A 32 0.57 4.78 -7.64
CA PRO A 32 -0.17 3.92 -8.54
C PRO A 32 -1.63 3.74 -8.10
N SER A 33 -2.55 3.76 -9.06
CA SER A 33 -4.00 3.71 -8.79
C SER A 33 -4.42 2.46 -8.01
N TYR A 34 -3.80 1.30 -8.26
CA TYR A 34 -4.13 0.06 -7.54
C TYR A 34 -3.80 0.13 -6.05
N VAL A 35 -2.80 0.92 -5.64
CA VAL A 35 -2.45 1.13 -4.22
C VAL A 35 -3.55 1.96 -3.55
N LEU A 36 -3.99 3.04 -4.21
CA LEU A 36 -5.09 3.86 -3.72
C LEU A 36 -6.38 3.06 -3.63
N GLU A 37 -6.66 2.23 -4.63
CA GLU A 37 -7.83 1.38 -4.67
C GLU A 37 -7.85 0.35 -3.54
N TYR A 38 -6.72 -0.30 -3.27
CA TYR A 38 -6.58 -1.21 -2.15
C TYR A 38 -6.85 -0.52 -0.80
N LEU A 39 -6.22 0.64 -0.57
CA LEU A 39 -6.41 1.39 0.67
C LEU A 39 -7.86 1.89 0.81
N LEU A 40 -8.44 2.46 -0.24
CA LEU A 40 -9.83 2.92 -0.21
C LEU A 40 -10.83 1.76 -0.06
N GLY A 41 -10.56 0.58 -0.63
CA GLY A 41 -11.36 -0.62 -0.38
C GLY A 41 -11.37 -0.98 1.10
N GLN A 42 -10.24 -0.88 1.80
CA GLN A 42 -10.15 -1.20 3.22
C GLN A 42 -10.82 -0.18 4.15
N TYR A 43 -10.68 1.11 3.85
CA TYR A 43 -11.11 2.19 4.76
C TYR A 43 -12.42 2.88 4.34
N CYS A 44 -12.91 2.63 3.12
CA CYS A 44 -14.09 3.30 2.56
C CYS A 44 -15.12 2.31 1.97
N ALA A 45 -15.08 1.02 2.30
CA ALA A 45 -16.11 0.04 1.92
C ALA A 45 -17.40 0.17 2.75
N THR A 46 -18.01 1.36 2.71
CA THR A 46 -19.26 1.70 3.39
C THR A 46 -20.03 2.73 2.58
N SER A 47 -21.30 2.94 2.92
CA SER A 47 -22.17 3.97 2.36
C SER A 47 -22.36 5.18 3.27
N ASP A 48 -21.84 5.12 4.51
CA ASP A 48 -21.91 6.22 5.45
C ASP A 48 -20.88 7.30 5.10
N GLU A 49 -21.36 8.48 4.71
CA GLU A 49 -20.50 9.58 4.24
C GLU A 49 -19.54 10.10 5.31
N ALA A 50 -19.93 10.07 6.59
CA ALA A 50 -19.04 10.45 7.69
C ALA A 50 -17.86 9.48 7.79
N THR A 51 -18.12 8.17 7.77
CA THR A 51 -17.09 7.12 7.78
C THR A 51 -16.22 7.18 6.52
N ILE A 52 -16.80 7.46 5.35
CA ILE A 52 -16.03 7.64 4.11
C ILE A 52 -15.03 8.80 4.25
N GLN A 53 -15.48 9.94 4.79
CA GLN A 53 -14.62 11.11 4.97
C GLN A 53 -13.45 10.81 5.92
N THR A 54 -13.72 10.17 7.06
CA THR A 54 -12.67 9.71 7.98
C THR A 54 -11.74 8.69 7.33
N GLY A 55 -12.28 7.79 6.50
CA GLY A 55 -11.51 6.81 5.75
C GLY A 55 -10.55 7.48 4.76
N ILE A 56 -11.02 8.49 4.03
CA ILE A 56 -10.19 9.27 3.10
C ILE A 56 -9.03 9.96 3.84
N GLU A 57 -9.29 10.57 4.99
CA GLU A 57 -8.25 11.21 5.82
C GLU A 57 -7.23 10.19 6.30
N THR A 58 -7.69 9.02 6.74
CA THR A 58 -6.84 7.91 7.15
C THR A 58 -5.94 7.44 6.00
N VAL A 59 -6.49 7.26 4.79
CA VAL A 59 -5.72 6.87 3.60
C VAL A 59 -4.67 7.93 3.25
N LYS A 60 -5.03 9.22 3.26
CA LYS A 60 -4.09 10.31 3.03
C LYS A 60 -2.95 10.30 4.05
N GLU A 61 -3.26 10.03 5.31
CA GLU A 61 -2.25 9.97 6.36
C GLU A 61 -1.34 8.74 6.22
N ILE A 62 -1.88 7.58 5.88
CA ILE A 62 -1.10 6.36 5.59
C ILE A 62 -0.11 6.63 4.45
N LEU A 63 -0.58 7.21 3.35
CA LEU A 63 0.28 7.54 2.21
C LEU A 63 1.37 8.53 2.61
N ARG A 64 1.01 9.61 3.29
CA ARG A 64 1.97 10.62 3.78
C ARG A 64 3.05 10.02 4.69
N LYS A 65 2.70 9.07 5.54
CA LYS A 65 3.63 8.49 6.52
C LYS A 65 4.47 7.34 5.97
N HIS A 66 3.91 6.56 5.05
CA HIS A 66 4.48 5.26 4.69
C HIS A 66 4.90 5.16 3.22
N TYR A 67 4.32 5.95 2.32
CA TYR A 67 4.72 5.91 0.92
C TYR A 67 6.12 6.45 0.74
N VAL A 68 6.99 5.66 0.13
CA VAL A 68 8.38 6.03 -0.06
C VAL A 68 8.52 6.84 -1.35
N HIS A 69 8.83 8.12 -1.20
CA HIS A 69 9.29 8.95 -2.31
C HIS A 69 10.80 8.78 -2.51
N ARG A 70 11.25 8.66 -3.78
CA ARG A 70 12.67 8.40 -4.11
C ARG A 70 13.62 9.46 -3.55
N ASN A 71 13.21 10.73 -3.56
CA ASN A 71 13.96 11.85 -3.00
C ASN A 71 14.08 11.80 -1.47
N GLU A 72 13.22 11.04 -0.78
CA GLU A 72 13.19 10.90 0.68
C GLU A 72 13.76 9.56 1.17
N ALA A 73 14.24 8.70 0.26
CA ALA A 73 14.75 7.37 0.58
C ALA A 73 15.85 7.37 1.65
N GLY A 74 16.71 8.39 1.68
CA GLY A 74 17.73 8.55 2.73
C GLY A 74 17.13 8.76 4.12
N LEU A 75 16.14 9.65 4.22
CA LEU A 75 15.44 9.95 5.47
C LEU A 75 14.67 8.72 5.97
N VAL A 76 13.96 8.01 5.08
CA VAL A 76 13.20 6.80 5.45
C VAL A 76 14.15 5.70 5.95
N ARG A 77 15.30 5.49 5.30
CA ARG A 77 16.32 4.53 5.78
C ARG A 77 16.87 4.89 7.16
N SER A 78 17.11 6.18 7.41
CA SER A 78 17.50 6.67 8.74
C SER A 78 16.41 6.35 9.78
N ASN A 79 15.14 6.66 9.48
CA ASN A 79 14.01 6.34 10.36
C ASN A 79 13.88 4.83 10.64
N ILE A 80 14.10 3.97 9.64
CA ILE A 80 14.12 2.51 9.82
C ILE A 80 15.20 2.11 10.83
N LYS A 81 16.42 2.65 10.68
CA LYS A 81 17.56 2.36 11.57
C LYS A 81 17.27 2.80 13.01
N GLU A 82 16.81 4.04 13.21
CA GLU A 82 16.60 4.61 14.55
C GLU A 82 15.40 3.99 15.28
N LYS A 83 14.34 3.63 14.55
CA LYS A 83 13.10 3.07 15.15
C LYS A 83 13.10 1.54 15.22
N GLY A 84 14.00 0.88 14.52
CA GLY A 84 14.06 -0.58 14.36
C GLY A 84 12.93 -1.15 13.48
N ARG A 85 11.66 -0.84 13.81
CA ARG A 85 10.49 -1.27 13.05
C ARG A 85 9.80 -0.08 12.39
N TYR A 86 9.62 -0.16 11.07
CA TYR A 86 8.97 0.88 10.29
C TYR A 86 8.13 0.28 9.17
N LYS A 87 6.93 0.83 8.94
CA LYS A 87 6.06 0.42 7.83
C LYS A 87 6.32 1.31 6.62
N VAL A 88 6.43 0.70 5.45
CA VAL A 88 6.63 1.39 4.18
C VAL A 88 5.69 0.87 3.10
N ILE A 89 5.34 1.73 2.14
CA ILE A 89 4.70 1.38 0.89
C ILE A 89 5.73 1.66 -0.21
N ASP A 90 6.25 0.60 -0.80
CA ASP A 90 7.23 0.63 -1.89
C ASP A 90 6.88 -0.48 -2.91
N LYS A 91 7.38 -0.35 -4.13
CA LYS A 91 7.35 -1.43 -5.11
C LYS A 91 8.51 -2.38 -4.84
N ILE A 92 8.18 -3.58 -4.39
CA ILE A 92 9.13 -4.63 -4.04
C ILE A 92 9.13 -5.69 -5.13
N SER A 93 10.32 -6.13 -5.56
CA SER A 93 10.49 -7.28 -6.45
C SER A 93 11.33 -8.33 -5.73
N VAL A 94 10.99 -9.61 -5.87
CA VAL A 94 11.73 -10.73 -5.27
C VAL A 94 12.18 -11.66 -6.38
N ALA A 95 13.43 -12.10 -6.33
CA ALA A 95 14.01 -13.04 -7.29
C ALA A 95 14.86 -14.09 -6.57
N LEU A 96 14.98 -15.28 -7.18
CA LEU A 96 15.90 -16.32 -6.71
C LEU A 96 17.33 -15.96 -7.12
N ASN A 97 18.24 -15.88 -6.15
CA ASN A 97 19.67 -15.84 -6.38
C ASN A 97 20.21 -17.27 -6.40
N GLU A 98 20.31 -17.85 -7.60
CA GLU A 98 20.75 -19.24 -7.80
C GLU A 98 22.16 -19.53 -7.28
N LYS A 99 23.03 -18.52 -7.21
CA LYS A 99 24.41 -18.71 -6.73
C LYS A 99 24.49 -18.90 -5.23
N ALA A 100 23.57 -18.28 -4.49
CA ALA A 100 23.52 -18.32 -3.04
C ALA A 100 22.36 -19.18 -2.52
N ASP A 101 21.54 -19.74 -3.42
CA ASP A 101 20.33 -20.52 -3.13
C ASP A 101 19.36 -19.81 -2.15
N VAL A 102 19.17 -18.50 -2.35
CA VAL A 102 18.31 -17.66 -1.50
C VAL A 102 17.43 -16.73 -2.34
N TYR A 103 16.27 -16.35 -1.80
CA TYR A 103 15.46 -15.29 -2.38
C TYR A 103 15.94 -13.92 -1.90
N GLU A 104 16.05 -12.98 -2.83
CA GLU A 104 16.46 -11.61 -2.54
C GLU A 104 15.37 -10.62 -3.00
N ALA A 105 15.03 -9.68 -2.13
CA ALA A 105 14.15 -8.56 -2.44
C ALA A 105 14.94 -7.30 -2.83
N GLU A 106 14.38 -6.55 -3.77
CA GLU A 106 14.77 -5.19 -4.14
C GLU A 106 13.60 -4.23 -3.94
N PHE A 107 13.89 -3.11 -3.27
CA PHE A 107 12.96 -2.02 -3.01
C PHE A 107 13.21 -0.88 -4.00
N SER A 108 12.21 -0.59 -4.84
CA SER A 108 12.35 0.32 -5.98
C SER A 108 12.61 1.77 -5.56
N ASN A 109 11.93 2.26 -4.51
CA ASN A 109 12.05 3.65 -4.08
C ASN A 109 13.06 3.81 -2.94
N LEU A 110 13.15 2.86 -2.00
CA LEU A 110 14.21 2.89 -0.96
C LEU A 110 15.61 2.61 -1.51
N GLY A 111 15.71 1.95 -2.68
CA GLY A 111 16.98 1.59 -3.29
C GLY A 111 17.77 0.55 -2.50
N ILE A 112 17.09 -0.24 -1.65
CA ILE A 112 17.70 -1.34 -0.89
C ILE A 112 17.65 -2.59 -1.77
N LYS A 113 18.76 -3.31 -1.86
CA LYS A 113 18.91 -4.53 -2.66
C LYS A 113 19.46 -5.66 -1.81
N ARG A 114 19.32 -6.90 -2.30
CA ARG A 114 19.84 -8.12 -1.67
C ARG A 114 19.29 -8.33 -0.26
N VAL A 115 18.03 -7.94 -0.03
CA VAL A 115 17.36 -8.20 1.24
C VAL A 115 16.93 -9.66 1.24
N LEU A 116 17.47 -10.47 2.15
CA LEU A 116 17.11 -11.88 2.23
C LEU A 116 15.62 -12.05 2.57
N VAL A 117 14.94 -12.91 1.83
CA VAL A 117 13.54 -13.29 2.05
C VAL A 117 13.48 -14.79 2.26
N ASP A 118 12.75 -15.24 3.27
CA ASP A 118 12.58 -16.66 3.51
C ASP A 118 11.67 -17.29 2.43
N SER A 119 11.90 -18.58 2.15
CA SER A 119 11.14 -19.30 1.12
C SER A 119 9.66 -19.49 1.47
N GLY A 120 9.28 -19.47 2.75
CA GLY A 120 7.89 -19.55 3.19
C GLY A 120 7.10 -18.30 2.81
N THR A 121 7.69 -17.12 3.00
CA THR A 121 7.10 -15.84 2.57
C THR A 121 6.84 -15.82 1.06
N VAL A 122 7.76 -16.36 0.25
CA VAL A 122 7.59 -16.41 -1.22
C VAL A 122 6.49 -17.38 -1.63
N LYS A 123 6.37 -18.54 -0.98
CA LYS A 123 5.38 -19.58 -1.35
C LYS A 123 3.94 -19.29 -0.92
N THR A 124 3.73 -18.33 -0.01
CA THR A 124 2.41 -18.01 0.55
C THR A 124 1.57 -17.14 -0.39
N HIS A 125 2.18 -16.57 -1.43
CA HIS A 125 1.56 -15.66 -2.41
C HIS A 125 1.87 -16.09 -3.84
#